data_AF-A0A943V032-F1
#
_entry.id   AF-A0A943V032-F1
#
_cell.length_a   1.000
_cell.length_b   1.000
_cell.length_c   1.000
_cell.angle_alpha   90.00
_cell.angle_beta   90.00
_cell.angle_gamma   90.00
#
_symmetry.space_group_name_H-M   'P 1'
#
loop_
_entity.id
_entity.type
_entity.pdbx_description
1 polymer ?
#
loop_
_entity_poly.entity_id
_entity_poly.type
_entity_poly.pdbx_seq_one_letter_code
_entity_poly.pdbx_strand_id
1 'polypeptide(L)'
;MRTHTLTVRSRRAECDDLDLVQGSVGCDAVALDLDEEWDGLAVTVAFEGSGVKRTAAKGPDGYVVPWECMAEPGAVHAAVEGRRGATLLKHASMARPFRCLRSMDAGGATAPGDPTESEWRALAEECREAAAHATRISAGDGRPALGGRIGDLYVDADTGGLWEFAEGE
;
A
#
# COMPACT_ATOMS: atom_id res chain seq x y z
N MET A 1 -3.30 -1.25 9.06
CA MET A 1 -2.76 -2.14 10.11
C MET A 1 -3.18 -3.56 9.76
N ARG A 2 -2.23 -4.48 9.62
CA ARG A 2 -2.47 -5.90 9.40
C ARG A 2 -2.79 -6.54 10.76
N THR A 3 -3.78 -7.42 10.77
CA THR A 3 -4.19 -8.12 12.00
C THR A 3 -3.98 -9.60 11.81
N HIS A 4 -3.16 -10.17 12.68
CA HIS A 4 -2.82 -11.59 12.76
C HIS A 4 -3.76 -12.26 13.76
N THR A 5 -4.34 -13.41 13.43
CA THR A 5 -5.25 -14.11 14.36
C THR A 5 -4.49 -15.21 15.10
N LEU A 6 -4.29 -15.02 16.41
CA LEU A 6 -3.82 -16.10 17.28
C LEU A 6 -5.00 -16.91 17.80
N THR A 7 -5.18 -18.09 17.25
CA THR A 7 -6.11 -19.10 17.78
C THR A 7 -5.43 -19.83 18.93
N VAL A 8 -6.01 -19.72 20.13
CA VAL A 8 -5.51 -20.36 21.35
C VAL A 8 -6.42 -21.51 21.72
N ARG A 9 -5.90 -22.74 21.62
CA ARG A 9 -6.61 -23.97 22.02
C ARG A 9 -5.67 -24.86 22.79
N SER A 10 -6.13 -25.48 23.87
CA SER A 10 -5.33 -26.44 24.63
C SER A 10 -3.93 -25.91 25.01
N ARG A 11 -3.86 -24.63 25.38
CA ARG A 11 -2.61 -23.90 25.74
C ARG A 11 -1.57 -23.74 24.64
N ARG A 12 -1.93 -23.93 23.37
CA ARG A 12 -1.08 -23.59 22.22
C ARG A 12 -1.71 -22.42 21.48
N ALA A 13 -0.87 -21.47 21.07
CA ALA A 13 -1.26 -20.41 20.16
C ALA A 13 -0.75 -20.72 18.75
N GLU A 14 -1.64 -20.65 17.77
CA GLU A 14 -1.31 -20.80 16.35
C GLU A 14 -1.76 -19.56 15.58
N CYS A 15 -0.95 -19.16 14.61
CA CYS A 15 -1.27 -18.08 13.68
C CYS A 15 -1.33 -18.62 12.26
N ASP A 16 -2.29 -18.12 11.50
CA ASP A 16 -2.44 -18.29 10.05
C ASP A 16 -1.34 -17.57 9.26
N ASP A 17 -0.99 -16.37 9.72
CA ASP A 17 -0.09 -15.46 9.06
C ASP A 17 1.07 -15.08 9.99
N LEU A 18 2.28 -15.51 9.63
CA LEU A 18 3.45 -15.37 10.48
C LEU A 18 4.36 -14.21 10.09
N ASP A 19 4.08 -13.49 9.00
CA ASP A 19 5.06 -12.54 8.46
C ASP A 19 4.87 -11.14 9.05
N LEU A 20 5.93 -10.63 9.69
CA LEU A 20 6.03 -9.26 10.22
C LEU A 20 7.08 -8.49 9.43
N VAL A 21 7.03 -7.16 9.45
CA VAL A 21 8.02 -6.31 8.78
C VAL A 21 8.87 -5.54 9.79
N GLN A 22 10.19 -5.68 9.67
CA GLN A 22 11.19 -5.02 10.52
C GLN A 22 10.94 -3.51 10.63
N GLY A 23 11.03 -2.99 11.84
CA GLY A 23 11.00 -1.55 12.11
C GLY A 23 9.65 -0.85 11.84
N SER A 24 8.61 -1.59 11.46
CA SER A 24 7.28 -1.03 11.27
C SER A 24 6.62 -0.72 12.62
N VAL A 25 6.02 0.46 12.75
CA VAL A 25 5.42 0.93 14.01
C VAL A 25 3.91 1.02 13.82
N GLY A 26 3.15 0.27 14.63
CA GLY A 26 1.68 0.26 14.56
C GLY A 26 1.13 -0.35 13.26
N CYS A 27 1.94 -1.10 12.53
CA CYS A 27 1.53 -1.76 11.29
C CYS A 27 0.93 -3.14 11.54
N ASP A 28 1.31 -3.83 12.61
CA ASP A 28 0.89 -5.20 12.91
C ASP A 28 0.26 -5.29 14.31
N ALA A 29 -0.86 -6.01 14.40
CA ALA A 29 -1.55 -6.32 15.64
C ALA A 29 -1.99 -7.79 15.67
N VAL A 30 -2.20 -8.32 16.87
CA VAL A 30 -2.70 -9.67 17.10
C VAL A 30 -4.11 -9.63 17.68
N ALA A 31 -5.08 -10.19 16.95
CA ALA A 31 -6.38 -10.55 17.48
C ALA A 31 -6.30 -11.94 18.13
N LEU A 32 -7.06 -12.14 19.21
CA LEU A 32 -7.12 -13.42 19.91
C LEU A 32 -8.44 -14.11 19.64
N ASP A 33 -8.37 -15.36 19.21
CA ASP A 33 -9.49 -16.30 19.19
C ASP A 33 -9.27 -17.32 20.31
N LEU A 34 -9.98 -17.17 21.43
CA LEU A 34 -9.81 -17.95 22.65
C LEU A 34 -10.97 -18.95 22.82
N ASP A 35 -10.68 -20.13 23.39
CA ASP A 35 -11.73 -21.06 23.82
C ASP A 35 -12.34 -20.65 25.17
N GLU A 36 -13.47 -21.27 25.51
CA GLU A 36 -14.28 -20.97 26.70
C GLU A 36 -13.49 -21.03 28.02
N GLU A 37 -12.36 -21.76 28.08
CA GLU A 37 -11.54 -21.84 29.29
C GLU A 37 -10.86 -20.52 29.68
N TRP A 38 -10.87 -19.51 28.80
CA TRP A 38 -10.34 -18.17 29.05
C TRP A 38 -11.40 -17.17 29.52
N ASP A 39 -12.68 -17.57 29.55
CA ASP A 39 -13.77 -16.68 29.91
C ASP A 39 -13.63 -16.12 31.34
N GLY A 40 -13.84 -14.81 31.46
CA GLY A 40 -13.71 -14.08 32.72
C GLY A 40 -12.27 -13.90 33.21
N LEU A 41 -11.25 -14.16 32.37
CA LEU A 41 -9.87 -13.82 32.67
C LEU A 41 -9.47 -12.46 32.08
N ALA A 42 -8.60 -11.76 32.79
CA ALA A 42 -7.88 -10.62 32.24
C ALA A 42 -6.74 -11.14 31.35
N VAL A 43 -6.83 -10.90 30.04
CA VAL A 43 -5.90 -11.43 29.05
C VAL A 43 -4.85 -10.39 28.67
N THR A 44 -3.58 -10.80 28.69
CA THR A 44 -2.44 -10.01 28.23
C THR A 44 -1.60 -10.79 27.23
N VAL A 45 -0.99 -10.10 26.27
CA VAL A 45 -0.07 -10.69 25.30
C VAL A 45 1.32 -10.09 25.49
N ALA A 46 2.33 -10.94 25.55
CA ALA A 46 3.73 -10.54 25.59
C ALA A 46 4.44 -11.03 24.34
N PHE A 47 5.34 -10.19 23.81
CA PHE A 47 6.17 -10.48 22.67
C PHE A 47 7.64 -10.52 23.08
N GLU A 48 8.40 -11.38 22.42
CA GLU A 48 9.85 -11.48 22.55
C GLU A 48 10.48 -11.61 21.16
N GLY A 49 11.41 -10.71 20.86
CA GLY A 49 12.12 -10.65 19.59
C GLY A 49 13.24 -9.63 19.68
N SER A 50 14.25 -9.72 18.81
CA SER A 50 15.39 -8.78 18.82
C SER A 50 16.08 -8.63 20.19
N GLY A 51 16.06 -9.68 21.02
CA GLY A 51 16.63 -9.67 22.38
C GLY A 51 15.83 -8.89 23.43
N VAL A 52 14.62 -8.42 23.12
CA VAL A 52 13.76 -7.68 24.05
C VAL A 52 12.41 -8.36 24.26
N LYS A 53 11.88 -8.26 25.48
CA LYS A 53 10.53 -8.70 25.84
C LYS A 53 9.65 -7.51 26.21
N ARG A 54 8.42 -7.49 25.69
CA ARG A 54 7.44 -6.40 25.90
C ARG A 54 6.04 -6.94 26.07
N THR A 55 5.26 -6.34 26.97
CA THR A 55 3.81 -6.59 27.03
C THR A 55 3.13 -5.65 26.05
N ALA A 56 2.29 -6.19 25.18
CA ALA A 56 1.60 -5.41 24.17
C ALA A 56 0.47 -4.57 24.76
N ALA A 57 0.31 -3.37 24.21
CA ALA A 57 -0.86 -2.55 24.45
C ALA A 57 -2.07 -3.10 23.67
N LYS A 58 -3.24 -3.09 24.32
CA LYS A 58 -4.50 -3.45 23.66
C LYS A 58 -5.06 -2.22 22.94
N GLY A 59 -5.08 -2.27 21.61
CA GLY A 59 -5.69 -1.29 20.72
C GLY A 59 -7.07 -1.73 20.22
N PRO A 60 -7.68 -0.99 19.28
CA PRO A 60 -9.01 -1.27 18.73
C PRO A 60 -9.07 -2.60 17.98
N ASP A 61 -8.02 -2.96 17.23
CA ASP A 61 -8.00 -4.17 16.40
C ASP A 61 -7.27 -5.36 17.06
N GLY A 62 -6.81 -5.22 18.31
CA GLY A 62 -6.11 -6.28 19.05
C GLY A 62 -4.90 -5.79 19.83
N TYR A 63 -3.96 -6.69 20.12
CA TYR A 63 -2.72 -6.40 20.83
C TYR A 63 -1.64 -5.99 19.83
N VAL A 64 -1.19 -4.73 19.91
CA VAL A 64 -0.21 -4.18 18.97
C VAL A 64 1.15 -4.85 19.17
N VAL A 65 1.78 -5.32 18.09
CA VAL A 65 3.11 -5.91 18.14
C VAL A 65 4.13 -4.81 18.45
N PRO A 66 4.90 -4.89 19.56
CA PRO A 66 5.88 -3.86 19.91
C PRO A 66 7.00 -3.81 18.87
N TRP A 67 7.23 -2.63 18.28
CA TRP A 67 8.22 -2.44 17.22
C TRP A 67 9.64 -2.77 17.70
N GLU A 68 9.93 -2.63 19.00
CA GLU A 68 11.22 -2.98 19.58
C GLU A 68 11.53 -4.48 19.44
N CYS A 69 10.51 -5.34 19.48
CA CYS A 69 10.68 -6.78 19.23
C CYS A 69 11.02 -7.08 17.76
N MET A 70 10.75 -6.12 16.85
CA MET A 70 10.97 -6.19 15.41
C MET A 70 12.14 -5.30 14.94
N ALA A 71 13.03 -4.88 15.86
CA ALA A 71 14.17 -4.03 15.52
C ALA A 71 15.17 -4.74 14.59
N GLU A 72 15.33 -6.05 14.73
CA GLU A 72 16.14 -6.92 13.87
C GLU A 72 15.27 -7.96 13.16
N PRO A 73 15.66 -8.42 11.95
CA PRO A 73 15.01 -9.55 11.30
C PRO A 73 15.19 -10.83 12.13
N GLY A 74 14.20 -11.72 12.11
CA GLY A 74 14.27 -12.99 12.81
C GLY A 74 12.96 -13.44 13.46
N ALA A 75 13.07 -14.37 14.40
CA ALA A 75 11.92 -14.94 15.08
C ALA A 75 11.36 -13.98 16.14
N VAL A 76 10.05 -13.75 16.11
CA VAL A 76 9.31 -13.04 17.17
C VAL A 76 8.29 -14.00 17.77
N HIS A 77 8.40 -14.26 19.07
CA HIS A 77 7.52 -15.14 19.81
C HIS A 77 6.43 -14.33 20.50
N ALA A 78 5.21 -14.87 20.58
CA ALA A 78 4.15 -14.35 21.42
C ALA A 78 3.73 -15.37 22.48
N ALA A 79 3.36 -14.86 23.65
CA ALA A 79 2.74 -15.61 24.73
C ALA A 79 1.48 -14.88 25.20
N VAL A 80 0.43 -15.65 25.47
CA VAL A 80 -0.86 -15.19 25.96
C VAL A 80 -1.01 -15.65 27.41
N GLU A 81 -1.30 -14.72 28.30
CA GLU A 81 -1.47 -14.97 29.73
C GLU A 81 -2.88 -14.57 30.16
N GLY A 82 -3.54 -15.44 30.92
CA GLY A 82 -4.87 -15.24 31.46
C GLY A 82 -4.80 -15.19 32.99
N ARG A 83 -5.21 -14.04 33.56
CA ARG A 83 -5.13 -13.79 35.01
C ARG A 83 -6.50 -13.55 35.63
N ARG A 84 -6.63 -13.89 36.92
CA ARG A 84 -7.75 -13.45 37.77
C ARG A 84 -7.15 -12.73 38.97
N GLY A 85 -7.28 -11.40 38.99
CA GLY A 85 -6.52 -10.56 39.91
C GLY A 85 -5.01 -10.69 39.66
N ALA A 86 -4.25 -10.98 40.71
CA ALA A 86 -2.79 -11.17 40.63
C ALA A 86 -2.36 -12.58 40.20
N THR A 87 -3.29 -13.55 40.17
CA THR A 87 -2.95 -14.96 39.93
C THR A 87 -2.96 -15.29 38.45
N LEU A 88 -1.85 -15.82 37.94
CA LEU A 88 -1.76 -16.42 36.60
C LEU A 88 -2.44 -17.79 36.61
N LEU A 89 -3.50 -17.94 35.81
CA LEU A 89 -4.29 -19.17 35.73
C LEU A 89 -4.07 -19.91 34.42
N LYS A 90 -3.81 -19.18 33.33
CA LYS A 90 -3.63 -19.73 31.99
C LYS A 90 -2.44 -19.11 31.30
N HIS A 91 -1.75 -19.91 30.51
CA HIS A 91 -0.62 -19.51 29.69
C HIS A 91 -0.63 -20.33 28.41
N ALA A 92 -0.45 -19.65 27.28
CA ALA A 92 -0.26 -20.27 25.98
C ALA A 92 0.90 -19.59 25.27
N SER A 93 1.78 -20.37 24.65
CA SER A 93 2.86 -19.86 23.82
C SER A 93 2.63 -20.25 22.37
N MET A 94 3.14 -19.43 21.45
CA MET A 94 3.13 -19.77 20.04
C MET A 94 3.92 -21.06 19.77
N ALA A 95 3.32 -21.96 18.99
CA ALA A 95 4.01 -23.17 18.53
C ALA A 95 5.06 -22.86 17.44
N ARG A 96 4.78 -21.85 16.59
CA ARG A 96 5.68 -21.35 15.56
C ARG A 96 5.80 -19.83 15.75
N PRO A 97 7.01 -19.26 15.84
CA PRO A 97 7.16 -17.81 15.97
C PRO A 97 6.76 -17.11 14.68
N PHE A 98 6.41 -15.83 14.80
CA PHE A 98 6.39 -14.92 13.67
C PHE A 98 7.79 -14.79 13.06
N ARG A 99 7.84 -14.46 11.78
CA ARG A 99 9.03 -14.17 11.00
C ARG A 99 9.07 -12.68 10.72
N CYS A 100 9.90 -11.95 11.47
CA CYS A 100 10.25 -10.57 11.16
C CYS A 100 11.15 -10.56 9.93
N LEU A 101 10.57 -10.17 8.80
CA LEU A 101 11.25 -10.02 7.53
C LEU A 101 11.99 -8.69 7.51
N ARG A 102 13.20 -8.70 6.94
CA ARG A 102 13.95 -7.47 6.70
C ARG A 102 13.12 -6.53 5.83
N SER A 103 12.94 -5.29 6.30
CA SER A 103 12.41 -4.24 5.45
C SER A 103 13.42 -3.99 4.33
N MET A 104 13.01 -4.11 3.07
CA MET A 104 13.81 -3.62 1.96
C MET A 104 13.85 -2.11 2.10
N ASP A 105 15.01 -1.58 2.48
CA ASP A 105 15.19 -0.15 2.73
C ASP A 105 14.96 0.63 1.43
N ALA A 106 13.75 1.15 1.24
CA ALA A 106 13.43 2.01 0.10
C ALA A 106 14.19 3.35 0.18
N GLY A 107 14.81 3.67 1.32
CA GLY A 107 15.68 4.83 1.48
C GLY A 107 16.95 4.77 0.62
N GLY A 108 17.36 3.58 0.17
CA GLY A 108 18.43 3.38 -0.80
C GLY A 108 17.95 3.11 -2.22
N ALA A 109 16.63 3.01 -2.44
CA ALA A 109 16.10 3.00 -3.79
C ALA A 109 16.41 4.37 -4.40
N THR A 110 17.06 4.37 -5.55
CA THR A 110 17.25 5.59 -6.32
C THR A 110 15.87 6.24 -6.44
N ALA A 111 15.73 7.50 -6.01
CA ALA A 111 14.57 8.29 -6.37
C ALA A 111 14.32 8.08 -7.86
N PRO A 112 13.05 7.98 -8.33
CA PRO A 112 12.79 7.82 -9.75
C PRO A 112 13.67 8.80 -10.51
N GLY A 113 14.62 8.25 -11.28
CA GLY A 113 15.61 9.04 -11.97
C GLY A 113 14.93 9.90 -13.01
N ASP A 114 15.71 10.78 -13.64
CA ASP A 114 15.22 11.41 -14.87
C ASP A 114 14.71 10.32 -15.82
N PRO A 115 13.57 10.55 -16.50
CA PRO A 115 13.01 9.58 -17.43
C PRO A 115 14.09 9.11 -18.40
N THR A 116 14.13 7.80 -18.62
CA THR A 116 15.02 7.16 -19.59
C THR A 116 14.78 7.74 -20.98
N GLU A 117 15.78 7.65 -21.85
CA GLU A 117 15.63 8.05 -23.26
C GLU A 117 14.45 7.33 -23.94
N SER A 118 14.18 6.08 -23.56
CA SER A 118 13.00 5.33 -24.03
C SER A 118 11.68 5.97 -23.60
N GLU A 119 11.59 6.45 -22.36
CA GLU A 119 10.39 7.15 -21.85
C GLU A 119 10.22 8.52 -22.51
N TRP A 120 11.32 9.24 -22.76
CA TRP A 120 11.29 10.47 -23.55
C TRP A 120 10.85 10.23 -25.00
N ARG A 121 11.30 9.14 -25.63
CA ARG A 121 10.88 8.77 -26.98
C ARG A 121 9.41 8.38 -27.03
N ALA A 122 8.92 7.64 -26.04
CA ALA A 122 7.51 7.32 -25.91
C ALA A 122 6.66 8.59 -25.79
N LEU A 123 7.04 9.51 -24.89
CA LEU A 123 6.35 10.80 -24.74
C LEU A 123 6.41 11.65 -26.01
N ALA A 124 7.55 11.66 -26.72
CA ALA A 124 7.69 12.39 -27.98
C ALA A 124 6.87 11.77 -29.12
N GLU A 125 6.60 10.46 -29.09
CA GLU A 125 5.67 9.80 -30.02
C GLU A 125 4.22 10.17 -29.66
N GLU A 126 3.83 10.06 -28.38
CA GLU A 126 2.49 10.47 -27.91
C GLU A 126 2.20 11.93 -28.26
N CYS A 127 3.16 12.85 -28.08
CA CYS A 127 3.03 14.24 -28.48
C CYS A 127 2.91 14.42 -30.01
N ARG A 128 3.60 13.59 -30.81
CA ARG A 128 3.50 13.64 -32.28
C ARG A 128 2.15 13.12 -32.75
N GLU A 129 1.65 12.04 -32.17
CA GLU A 129 0.31 11.51 -32.44
C GLU A 129 -0.76 12.54 -32.05
N ALA A 130 -0.67 13.11 -30.84
CA ALA A 130 -1.58 14.15 -30.39
C ALA A 130 -1.56 15.38 -31.32
N ALA A 131 -0.37 15.81 -31.79
CA ALA A 131 -0.25 16.90 -32.74
C ALA A 131 -0.78 16.54 -34.14
N ALA A 132 -0.67 15.28 -34.57
CA ALA A 132 -1.23 14.80 -35.83
C ALA A 132 -2.77 14.76 -35.82
N HIS A 133 -3.36 14.52 -34.65
CA HIS A 133 -4.80 14.49 -34.42
C HIS A 133 -5.38 15.83 -33.94
N ALA A 134 -4.54 16.84 -33.67
CA ALA A 134 -5.00 18.16 -33.29
C ALA A 134 -5.65 18.86 -34.49
N THR A 135 -6.91 19.26 -34.34
CA THR A 135 -7.61 20.14 -35.27
C THR A 135 -6.82 21.42 -35.44
N ARG A 136 -6.37 21.71 -36.67
CA ARG A 136 -5.71 22.98 -36.95
C ARG A 136 -6.78 24.05 -37.13
N ILE A 137 -6.66 25.13 -36.35
CA ILE A 137 -7.47 26.34 -36.55
C ILE A 137 -6.62 27.34 -37.30
N SER A 138 -7.13 27.85 -38.42
CA SER A 138 -6.48 28.89 -39.23
C SER A 138 -7.43 30.07 -39.44
N ALA A 139 -6.89 31.25 -39.73
CA ALA A 139 -7.68 32.45 -39.99
C ALA A 139 -7.11 33.24 -41.17
N GLY A 140 -8.00 33.92 -41.91
CA GLY A 140 -7.64 34.79 -43.03
C GLY A 140 -8.86 35.45 -43.66
N ASP A 141 -8.64 36.15 -44.77
CA ASP A 141 -9.68 36.95 -45.41
C ASP A 141 -10.40 36.13 -46.50
N GLY A 142 -11.73 36.01 -46.40
CA GLY A 142 -12.59 35.33 -47.37
C GLY A 142 -12.69 33.81 -47.21
N ARG A 143 -13.32 33.15 -48.19
CA ARG A 143 -13.56 31.68 -48.16
C ARG A 143 -12.23 30.91 -48.27
N PRO A 144 -11.99 29.86 -47.47
CA PRO A 144 -10.75 29.10 -47.52
C PRO A 144 -10.50 28.47 -48.90
N ALA A 145 -9.29 28.64 -49.44
CA ALA A 145 -8.82 27.90 -50.62
C ALA A 145 -8.53 26.43 -50.24
N LEU A 146 -8.76 25.49 -51.19
CA LEU A 146 -8.51 24.05 -51.02
C LEU A 146 -7.07 23.82 -50.55
N GLY A 147 -6.89 23.43 -49.29
CA GLY A 147 -5.56 23.26 -48.68
C GLY A 147 -5.53 22.83 -47.21
N GLY A 148 -6.67 22.82 -46.51
CA GLY A 148 -6.80 22.24 -45.16
C GLY A 148 -6.98 20.73 -45.17
N ARG A 149 -6.74 20.08 -44.02
CA ARG A 149 -7.06 18.66 -43.82
C ARG A 149 -8.51 18.53 -43.37
N ILE A 150 -9.14 17.38 -43.63
CA ILE A 150 -10.49 17.09 -43.15
C ILE A 150 -10.54 17.23 -41.63
N GLY A 151 -11.52 17.98 -41.12
CA GLY A 151 -11.67 18.28 -39.69
C GLY A 151 -10.87 19.50 -39.20
N ASP A 152 -10.07 20.15 -40.06
CA ASP A 152 -9.48 21.46 -39.76
C ASP A 152 -10.57 22.55 -39.75
N LEU A 153 -10.36 23.58 -38.93
CA LEU A 153 -11.25 24.73 -38.81
C LEU A 153 -10.62 25.98 -39.42
N TYR A 154 -11.44 26.78 -40.08
CA TYR A 154 -11.05 28.08 -40.64
C TYR A 154 -11.99 29.18 -40.14
N VAL A 155 -11.43 30.28 -39.68
CA VAL A 155 -12.17 31.47 -39.25
C VAL A 155 -11.93 32.60 -40.25
N ASP A 156 -13.00 33.08 -40.87
CA ASP A 156 -12.97 34.27 -41.71
C ASP A 156 -12.77 35.50 -40.81
N ALA A 157 -11.69 36.25 -41.05
CA ALA A 157 -11.27 37.36 -40.20
C ALA A 157 -12.18 38.58 -40.29
N ASP A 158 -12.86 38.76 -41.43
CA ASP A 158 -13.72 39.93 -41.71
C ASP A 158 -15.14 39.74 -41.17
N THR A 159 -15.65 38.51 -41.24
CA THR A 159 -17.04 38.17 -40.90
C THR A 159 -17.18 37.37 -39.61
N GLY A 160 -16.09 36.78 -39.12
CA GLY A 160 -16.08 35.85 -37.99
C GLY A 160 -16.71 34.49 -38.30
N GLY A 161 -16.99 34.19 -39.58
CA GLY A 161 -17.59 32.92 -40.00
C GLY A 161 -16.64 31.73 -39.79
N LEU A 162 -17.14 30.66 -39.17
CA LEU A 162 -16.40 29.41 -38.97
C LEU A 162 -16.73 28.40 -40.07
N TRP A 163 -15.69 27.81 -40.65
CA TRP A 163 -15.77 26.78 -41.69
C TRP A 163 -14.99 25.54 -41.24
N GLU A 164 -15.52 24.35 -41.54
CA GLU A 164 -14.81 23.08 -41.36
C GLU A 164 -14.48 22.49 -42.73
N PHE A 165 -13.24 22.03 -42.89
CA PHE A 165 -12.84 21.30 -44.10
C PHE A 165 -13.48 19.90 -44.06
N ALA A 166 -14.39 19.64 -45.00
CA ALA A 166 -15.01 18.33 -45.19
C ALA A 166 -14.39 17.59 -46.39
N GLU A 167 -14.58 16.27 -46.44
CA GLU A 167 -14.18 15.44 -47.57
C GLU A 167 -14.91 15.94 -48.84
N GLY A 168 -14.15 16.27 -49.89
CA GLY A 168 -14.72 16.75 -51.15
C GLY A 168 -15.34 15.62 -51.94
N GLU A 169 -16.54 15.82 -52.50
CA GLU A 169 -17.06 15.02 -53.62
C GLU A 169 -16.22 15.22 -54.89
#